data_AF-A0A7X3YCG1-F1
#
_entry.id   AF-A0A7X3YCG1-F1
#
_cell.length_a   1.000
_cell.length_b   1.000
_cell.length_c   1.000
_cell.angle_alpha   90.00
_cell.angle_beta   90.00
_cell.angle_gamma   90.00
#
_symmetry.space_group_name_H-M   'P 1'
#
loop_
_entity.id
_entity.type
_entity.pdbx_description
1 polymer ?
#
loop_
_entity_poly.entity_id
_entity_poly.type
_entity_poly.pdbx_seq_one_letter_code
_entity_poly.pdbx_strand_id
1 'polypeptide(L)'
;MTLPVFVINLDRRPDRWAAMLAQLDRLGIRAARIAAVDARLLAAQEERERETNNDDLSLGEVACVWSHRKALRAFLDTGERAALILEDDVELAPDTPSLLESVDWWPPDAGVIRVETGNISPAKWCLLWPASAETPSGRRVHRFERWTPGSAAYLVNREAAAFALPHFDNPAMPMDTLLFDHRRSRLARELRALQIVPGAARQTEDGDTSDLAGWRPRGPRHTKWGKHNKKSLLYRARLIALRCTGKVKKQRQGVYYRPAP
;
A
#
# COMPACT_ATOMS: atom_id res chain seq x y z
N MET A 1 -5.40 6.45 -22.99
CA MET A 1 -5.93 7.08 -21.75
C MET A 1 -4.88 6.86 -20.69
N THR A 2 -4.55 7.85 -19.87
CA THR A 2 -3.55 7.68 -18.81
C THR A 2 -4.27 7.70 -17.47
N LEU A 3 -4.02 6.69 -16.63
CA LEU A 3 -4.65 6.61 -15.32
C LEU A 3 -4.26 7.83 -14.45
N PRO A 4 -5.21 8.43 -13.72
CA PRO A 4 -4.90 9.51 -12.78
C PRO A 4 -3.99 9.02 -11.66
N VAL A 5 -3.08 9.90 -11.25
CA VAL A 5 -2.14 9.66 -10.16
C VAL A 5 -2.43 10.64 -9.03
N PHE A 6 -2.53 10.12 -7.81
CA PHE A 6 -2.73 10.92 -6.60
C PHE A 6 -1.57 10.71 -5.65
N VAL A 7 -0.97 11.81 -5.19
CA VAL A 7 0.18 11.78 -4.27
C VAL A 7 -0.23 12.37 -2.95
N ILE A 8 -0.14 11.57 -1.90
CA ILE A 8 -0.38 11.97 -0.52
C ILE A 8 0.90 12.62 0.01
N ASN A 9 0.80 13.86 0.49
CA ASN A 9 1.92 14.62 1.03
C ASN A 9 1.46 15.52 2.18
N LEU A 10 2.25 15.61 3.24
CA LEU A 10 2.00 16.54 4.35
C LEU A 10 2.31 17.98 3.94
N ASP A 11 1.45 18.94 4.31
CA ASP A 11 1.68 20.37 4.04
C ASP A 11 2.98 20.90 4.64
N ARG A 12 3.40 20.34 5.78
CA ARG A 12 4.69 20.67 6.42
C ARG A 12 5.92 20.01 5.78
N ARG A 13 5.75 19.22 4.71
CA ARG A 13 6.85 18.56 3.96
C ARG A 13 6.91 19.04 2.50
N PRO A 14 7.13 20.36 2.26
CA PRO A 14 7.31 20.88 0.90
C PRO A 14 8.59 20.33 0.24
N ASP A 15 9.58 19.92 1.04
CA ASP A 15 10.81 19.25 0.60
C ASP A 15 10.51 17.92 -0.10
N ARG A 16 9.71 17.04 0.52
CA ARG A 16 9.29 15.77 -0.08
C ARG A 16 8.40 15.98 -1.29
N TRP A 17 7.52 16.98 -1.25
CA TRP A 17 6.69 17.34 -2.40
C TRP A 17 7.55 17.75 -3.61
N ALA A 18 8.55 18.61 -3.41
CA ALA A 18 9.43 19.05 -4.49
C ALA A 18 10.24 17.88 -5.08
N ALA A 19 10.77 16.98 -4.23
CA ALA A 19 11.48 15.79 -4.68
C ALA A 19 10.59 14.84 -5.50
N MET A 20 9.37 14.60 -5.01
CA MET A 20 8.39 13.76 -5.70
C MET A 20 7.94 14.37 -7.03
N LEU A 21 7.69 15.68 -7.07
CA LEU A 21 7.34 16.39 -8.29
C LEU A 21 8.46 16.29 -9.35
N ALA A 22 9.71 16.53 -8.96
CA ALA A 22 10.85 16.40 -9.86
C ALA A 22 10.99 14.97 -10.43
N GLN A 23 10.67 13.93 -9.63
CA GLN A 23 10.64 12.55 -10.11
C GLN A 23 9.49 12.30 -11.10
N LEU A 24 8.29 12.78 -10.80
CA LEU A 24 7.12 12.63 -11.66
C LEU A 24 7.33 13.33 -13.00
N ASP A 25 7.93 14.53 -12.99
CA ASP A 25 8.27 15.29 -14.20
C ASP A 25 9.27 14.52 -15.08
N ARG A 26 10.31 13.92 -14.49
CA ARG A 26 11.27 13.08 -15.23
C ARG A 26 10.61 11.86 -15.89
N LEU A 27 9.55 11.33 -15.29
CA LEU A 27 8.80 10.19 -15.81
C LEU A 27 7.64 10.60 -16.72
N GLY A 28 7.39 11.90 -16.91
CA GLY A 28 6.25 12.41 -17.66
C GLY A 28 4.89 12.10 -17.01
N ILE A 29 4.86 11.87 -15.70
CA ILE A 29 3.63 11.52 -14.96
C ILE A 29 3.02 12.80 -14.39
N ARG A 30 1.77 13.09 -14.77
CA ARG A 30 0.97 14.14 -14.13
C ARG A 30 0.26 13.56 -12.91
N ALA A 31 0.38 14.23 -11.77
CA ALA A 31 -0.27 13.82 -10.54
C ALA A 31 -0.99 14.96 -9.83
N ALA A 32 -2.08 14.63 -9.13
CA ALA A 32 -2.76 15.53 -8.22
C ALA A 32 -2.23 15.35 -6.79
N ARG A 33 -1.90 16.46 -6.13
CA ARG A 33 -1.50 16.45 -4.72
C ARG A 33 -2.73 16.29 -3.83
N ILE A 34 -2.63 15.41 -2.84
CA ILE A 34 -3.59 15.23 -1.75
C ILE A 34 -2.92 15.66 -0.45
N ALA A 35 -3.47 16.69 0.18
CA ALA A 35 -3.00 17.14 1.49
C ALA A 35 -3.28 16.05 2.54
N ALA A 36 -2.20 15.42 3.00
CA ALA A 36 -2.24 14.39 4.02
C ALA A 36 -2.77 14.96 5.34
N VAL A 37 -3.45 14.11 6.10
CA VAL A 37 -3.83 14.42 7.48
C VAL A 37 -2.58 14.35 8.34
N ASP A 38 -2.28 15.42 9.09
CA ASP A 38 -1.16 15.44 10.03
C ASP A 38 -1.61 14.96 11.40
N ALA A 39 -1.01 13.86 11.88
CA ALA A 39 -1.27 13.32 13.21
C ALA A 39 -1.01 14.33 14.34
N ARG A 40 -0.12 15.32 14.13
CA ARG A 40 0.14 16.40 15.09
C ARG A 40 -1.07 17.31 15.26
N LEU A 41 -1.81 17.57 14.18
CA LEU A 41 -3.03 18.37 14.22
C LEU A 41 -4.17 17.58 14.87
N LEU A 42 -4.29 16.29 14.56
CA LEU A 42 -5.26 15.41 15.24
C LEU A 42 -5.02 15.34 16.75
N ALA A 43 -3.75 15.30 17.17
CA ALA A 43 -3.39 15.28 18.58
C ALA A 43 -3.73 16.58 19.32
N ALA A 44 -3.80 17.71 18.62
CA ALA A 44 -4.18 19.00 19.20
C ALA A 44 -5.70 19.17 19.33
N GLN A 45 -6.51 18.36 18.64
CA GLN A 45 -7.97 18.36 18.77
C GLN A 45 -8.41 17.69 20.07
N GLU A 46 -9.57 18.13 20.59
CA GLU A 46 -10.19 17.48 21.75
C GLU A 46 -10.58 16.03 21.40
N GLU A 47 -10.52 15.13 22.37
CA GLU A 47 -10.79 13.70 22.14
C GLU A 47 -12.21 13.44 21.60
N ARG A 48 -13.19 14.27 22.00
CA ARG A 48 -14.57 14.21 21.51
C ARG A 48 -14.73 14.61 20.03
N GLU A 49 -13.79 15.38 19.51
CA GLU A 49 -13.79 15.84 18.12
C GLU A 49 -13.08 14.85 17.19
N ARG A 50 -12.36 13.87 17.77
CA ARG A 50 -11.72 12.82 17.00
C ARG A 50 -12.79 11.81 16.58
N GLU A 51 -13.08 11.76 15.28
CA GLU A 51 -14.00 10.79 14.67
C GLU A 51 -13.48 9.33 14.66
N THR A 52 -12.67 8.93 15.64
CA THR A 52 -12.14 7.56 15.76
C THR A 52 -12.52 6.97 17.11
N ASN A 53 -13.22 5.83 17.07
CA ASN A 53 -13.58 5.06 18.27
C ASN A 53 -12.64 3.88 18.51
N ASN A 54 -11.48 3.85 17.85
CA ASN A 54 -10.55 2.73 17.89
C ASN A 54 -9.24 3.07 18.60
N ASP A 55 -9.20 2.79 19.91
CA ASP A 55 -8.03 2.97 20.77
C ASP A 55 -6.84 2.07 20.40
N ASP A 56 -7.03 1.11 19.49
CA ASP A 56 -5.97 0.19 19.09
C ASP A 56 -5.07 0.75 17.97
N LEU A 57 -5.44 1.87 17.34
CA LEU A 57 -4.63 2.56 16.34
C LEU A 57 -3.96 3.79 16.93
N SER A 58 -2.69 3.99 16.59
CA SER A 58 -2.03 5.27 16.84
C SER A 58 -2.66 6.38 15.99
N LEU A 59 -2.59 7.63 16.46
CA LEU A 59 -3.02 8.79 15.66
C LEU A 59 -2.30 8.85 14.31
N GLY A 60 -1.06 8.36 14.25
CA GLY A 60 -0.33 8.25 12.99
C GLY A 60 -0.95 7.26 12.00
N GLU A 61 -1.39 6.10 12.49
CA GLU A 61 -2.08 5.10 11.67
C GLU A 61 -3.46 5.59 11.22
N VAL A 62 -4.20 6.28 12.10
CA VAL A 62 -5.48 6.93 11.74
C VAL A 62 -5.27 8.00 10.67
N ALA A 63 -4.29 8.89 10.87
CA ALA A 63 -3.95 9.95 9.92
C ALA A 63 -3.53 9.38 8.56
N CYS A 64 -2.77 8.28 8.53
CA CYS A 64 -2.43 7.56 7.32
C CYS A 64 -3.70 7.09 6.58
N VAL A 65 -4.59 6.33 7.24
CA VAL A 65 -5.82 5.83 6.60
C VAL A 65 -6.70 6.98 6.10
N TRP A 66 -6.87 8.05 6.88
CA TRP A 66 -7.67 9.21 6.46
C TRP A 66 -7.04 9.99 5.31
N SER A 67 -5.72 9.98 5.18
CA SER A 67 -5.03 10.54 4.02
C SER A 67 -5.32 9.73 2.76
N HIS A 68 -5.30 8.39 2.84
CA HIS A 68 -5.71 7.53 1.74
C HIS A 68 -7.20 7.64 1.43
N ARG A 69 -8.06 7.85 2.44
CA ARG A 69 -9.49 8.15 2.26
C ARG A 69 -9.69 9.40 1.40
N LYS A 70 -8.95 10.48 1.67
CA LYS A 70 -8.98 11.70 0.84
C LYS A 70 -8.56 11.40 -0.60
N ALA A 71 -7.51 10.62 -0.80
CA ALA A 71 -7.05 10.24 -2.13
C ALA A 71 -8.07 9.38 -2.89
N LEU A 72 -8.70 8.41 -2.23
CA LEU A 72 -9.77 7.60 -2.83
C LEU A 72 -11.02 8.43 -3.15
N ARG A 73 -11.40 9.39 -2.30
CA ARG A 73 -12.50 10.30 -2.59
C ARG A 73 -12.20 11.13 -3.84
N ALA A 74 -11.02 11.76 -3.89
CA ALA A 74 -10.59 12.53 -5.05
C ALA A 74 -10.55 11.69 -6.34
N PHE A 75 -10.12 10.43 -6.26
CA PHE A 75 -10.21 9.50 -7.38
C PHE A 75 -11.66 9.24 -7.79
N LEU A 76 -12.55 8.96 -6.84
CA LEU A 76 -13.97 8.69 -7.13
C LEU A 76 -14.70 9.92 -7.69
N ASP A 77 -14.23 11.14 -7.40
CA ASP A 77 -14.77 12.37 -8.00
C ASP A 77 -14.41 12.52 -9.48
N THR A 78 -13.43 11.74 -9.98
CA THR A 78 -13.13 11.65 -11.42
C THR A 78 -14.07 10.67 -12.14
N GLY A 79 -14.08 10.68 -13.48
CA GLY A 79 -14.75 9.67 -14.31
C GLY A 79 -13.88 8.43 -14.64
N GLU A 80 -12.69 8.31 -14.05
CA GLU A 80 -11.69 7.32 -14.46
C GLU A 80 -11.94 5.93 -13.84
N ARG A 81 -11.45 4.89 -14.54
CA ARG A 81 -11.70 3.48 -14.17
C ARG A 81 -10.77 2.94 -13.09
N ALA A 82 -9.57 3.48 -12.97
CA ALA A 82 -8.57 3.12 -11.99
C ALA A 82 -7.66 4.31 -11.70
N ALA A 83 -6.89 4.24 -10.62
CA ALA A 83 -5.90 5.24 -10.26
C ALA A 83 -4.66 4.63 -9.63
N LEU A 84 -3.53 5.35 -9.71
CA LEU A 84 -2.35 5.10 -8.91
C LEU A 84 -2.36 6.02 -7.69
N ILE A 85 -2.27 5.44 -6.50
CA ILE A 85 -2.13 6.16 -5.23
C ILE A 85 -0.69 6.02 -4.76
N LEU A 86 -0.06 7.14 -4.43
CA LEU A 86 1.33 7.24 -3.98
C LEU A 86 1.42 8.02 -2.67
N GLU A 87 2.31 7.59 -1.79
CA GLU A 87 2.91 8.45 -0.75
C GLU A 87 4.11 9.20 -1.36
N ASP A 88 4.52 10.31 -0.77
CA ASP A 88 5.60 11.18 -1.25
C ASP A 88 7.02 10.72 -0.87
N ASP A 89 7.18 9.58 -0.18
CA ASP A 89 8.47 8.94 0.13
C ASP A 89 8.73 7.68 -0.68
N VAL A 90 8.26 7.64 -1.93
CA VAL A 90 8.57 6.55 -2.85
C VAL A 90 9.51 6.98 -3.96
N GLU A 91 10.46 6.12 -4.27
CA GLU A 91 11.20 6.13 -5.53
C GLU A 91 10.47 5.23 -6.54
N LEU A 92 10.22 5.76 -7.73
CA LEU A 92 9.52 5.10 -8.82
C LEU A 92 10.52 4.55 -9.85
N ALA A 93 10.21 3.39 -10.40
CA ALA A 93 10.99 2.79 -11.45
C ALA A 93 10.77 3.54 -12.79
N PRO A 94 11.77 3.60 -13.69
CA PRO A 94 11.65 4.29 -14.98
C PRO A 94 10.49 3.83 -15.86
N ASP A 95 10.08 2.57 -15.74
CA ASP A 95 8.98 1.95 -16.49
C ASP A 95 7.61 2.11 -15.81
N THR A 96 7.50 2.84 -14.69
CA THR A 96 6.22 3.11 -14.00
C THR A 96 5.15 3.69 -14.94
N PRO A 97 5.45 4.60 -15.90
CA PRO A 97 4.45 5.10 -16.85
C PRO A 97 3.71 3.99 -17.61
N SER A 98 4.39 2.88 -17.94
CA SER A 98 3.77 1.75 -18.65
C SER A 98 2.61 1.11 -17.88
N LEU A 99 2.58 1.24 -16.55
CA LEU A 99 1.47 0.75 -15.72
C LEU A 99 0.21 1.62 -15.85
N LEU A 100 0.36 2.85 -16.35
CA LEU A 100 -0.70 3.87 -16.40
C LEU A 100 -1.34 3.99 -17.79
N GLU A 101 -0.74 3.40 -18.82
CA GLU A 101 -1.18 3.50 -20.22
C GLU A 101 -2.45 2.69 -20.51
N SER A 102 -2.63 1.58 -19.81
CA SER A 102 -3.80 0.71 -19.93
C SER A 102 -4.04 -0.10 -18.66
N VAL A 103 -5.27 -0.59 -18.51
CA VAL A 103 -5.69 -1.57 -17.50
C VAL A 103 -5.87 -2.96 -18.08
N ASP A 104 -5.56 -3.19 -19.36
CA ASP A 104 -5.80 -4.50 -20.01
C ASP A 104 -4.96 -5.63 -19.42
N TRP A 105 -3.79 -5.30 -18.87
CA TRP A 105 -2.93 -6.25 -18.16
C TRP A 105 -3.43 -6.56 -16.74
N TRP A 106 -4.38 -5.79 -16.22
CA TRP A 106 -4.88 -5.92 -14.86
C TRP A 106 -5.91 -7.04 -14.79
N PRO A 107 -5.75 -8.07 -13.92
CA PRO A 107 -6.76 -9.10 -13.73
C PRO A 107 -8.15 -8.53 -13.36
N PRO A 108 -9.22 -8.80 -14.12
CA PRO A 108 -10.51 -8.11 -13.96
C PRO A 108 -11.17 -8.33 -12.58
N ASP A 109 -10.76 -9.37 -11.88
CA ASP A 109 -11.22 -9.73 -10.54
C ASP A 109 -10.38 -9.14 -9.41
N ALA A 110 -9.28 -8.45 -9.71
CA ALA A 110 -8.42 -7.81 -8.72
C ALA A 110 -8.85 -6.36 -8.49
N GLY A 111 -9.21 -6.02 -7.26
CA GLY A 111 -9.58 -4.66 -6.87
C GLY A 111 -8.39 -3.72 -6.67
N VAL A 112 -7.28 -4.28 -6.15
CA VAL A 112 -6.08 -3.51 -5.79
C VAL A 112 -4.82 -4.28 -6.19
N ILE A 113 -3.86 -3.58 -6.79
CA ILE A 113 -2.53 -4.12 -7.08
C ILE A 113 -1.50 -3.28 -6.35
N ARG A 114 -0.76 -3.92 -5.44
CA ARG A 114 0.37 -3.30 -4.79
C ARG A 114 1.54 -3.15 -5.77
N VAL A 115 2.01 -1.92 -5.91
CA VAL A 115 3.09 -1.51 -6.82
C VAL A 115 4.42 -1.42 -6.08
N GLU A 116 4.38 -1.03 -4.81
CA GLU A 116 5.58 -0.95 -3.99
C GLU A 116 6.15 -2.35 -3.64
N THR A 117 7.46 -2.36 -3.50
CA THR A 117 8.19 -3.40 -2.78
C THR A 117 8.71 -2.77 -1.48
N GLY A 118 8.38 -3.36 -0.34
CA GLY A 118 8.80 -2.77 0.93
C GLY A 118 10.33 -2.77 1.07
N ASN A 119 10.87 -1.82 1.84
CA ASN A 119 12.28 -1.73 2.25
C ASN A 119 12.74 -2.84 3.20
N ILE A 120 12.06 -3.98 3.13
CA ILE A 120 12.28 -5.07 4.04
C ILE A 120 13.51 -5.83 3.58
N SER A 121 14.49 -5.90 4.47
CA SER A 121 15.71 -6.72 4.35
C SER A 121 15.54 -7.91 3.40
N PRO A 122 16.48 -8.14 2.45
CA PRO A 122 16.43 -9.24 1.49
C PRO A 122 16.37 -10.64 2.12
N ALA A 123 16.49 -10.74 3.45
CA ALA A 123 16.28 -11.93 4.25
C ALA A 123 14.79 -12.32 4.43
N LYS A 124 13.83 -11.44 4.17
CA LYS A 124 12.40 -11.76 4.26
C LYS A 124 11.86 -12.23 2.91
N TRP A 125 10.85 -13.11 2.97
CA TRP A 125 10.34 -13.86 1.83
C TRP A 125 8.81 -13.75 1.76
N CYS A 126 8.27 -13.53 0.57
CA CYS A 126 6.86 -13.72 0.28
C CYS A 126 6.64 -15.11 -0.37
N LEU A 127 5.41 -15.62 -0.26
CA LEU A 127 4.97 -16.80 -0.99
C LEU A 127 4.00 -16.35 -2.06
N LEU A 128 4.37 -16.58 -3.31
CA LEU A 128 3.63 -16.13 -4.48
C LEU A 128 3.02 -17.34 -5.17
N TRP A 129 1.75 -17.21 -5.54
CA TRP A 129 1.11 -18.10 -6.50
C TRP A 129 1.70 -17.89 -7.90
N PRO A 130 1.42 -18.77 -8.89
CA PRO A 130 1.74 -18.50 -10.28
C PRO A 130 1.26 -17.11 -10.71
N ALA A 131 1.94 -16.52 -11.68
CA ALA A 131 1.57 -15.20 -12.16
C ALA A 131 0.15 -15.25 -12.73
N SER A 132 -0.67 -14.30 -12.30
CA SER A 132 -2.04 -14.12 -12.79
C SER A 132 -2.09 -13.19 -14.00
N ALA A 133 -1.07 -12.34 -14.16
CA ALA A 133 -0.89 -11.46 -15.31
C ALA A 133 0.56 -10.99 -15.43
N GLU A 134 0.84 -10.24 -16.49
CA GLU A 134 2.11 -9.59 -16.78
C GLU A 134 1.86 -8.13 -17.20
N THR A 135 2.62 -7.18 -16.65
CA THR A 135 2.53 -5.76 -17.00
C THR A 135 3.13 -5.51 -18.39
N PRO A 136 2.85 -4.37 -19.04
CA PRO A 136 3.43 -4.05 -20.36
C PRO A 136 4.97 -4.05 -20.38
N SER A 137 5.60 -3.73 -19.24
CA SER A 137 7.05 -3.78 -19.06
C SER A 137 7.60 -5.15 -18.64
N GLY A 138 6.78 -6.21 -18.60
CA GLY A 138 7.21 -7.57 -18.30
C GLY A 138 7.26 -7.94 -16.81
N ARG A 139 6.68 -7.13 -15.91
CA ARG A 139 6.60 -7.46 -14.48
C ARG A 139 5.46 -8.44 -14.25
N ARG A 140 5.62 -9.38 -13.33
CA ARG A 140 4.57 -10.37 -13.07
C ARG A 140 3.68 -9.97 -11.90
N VAL A 141 2.38 -10.21 -12.04
CA VAL A 141 1.37 -9.91 -11.03
C VAL A 141 0.99 -11.21 -10.34
N HIS A 142 1.07 -11.23 -9.00
CA HIS A 142 0.90 -12.45 -8.21
C HIS A 142 -0.09 -12.26 -7.08
N ARG A 143 -0.90 -13.29 -6.83
CA ARG A 143 -1.49 -13.48 -5.50
C ARG A 143 -0.38 -13.86 -4.51
N PHE A 144 -0.44 -13.33 -3.29
CA PHE A 144 0.54 -13.58 -2.25
C PHE A 144 -0.10 -14.12 -0.96
N GLU A 145 0.51 -15.14 -0.34
CA GLU A 145 0.04 -15.71 0.95
C GLU A 145 0.76 -15.10 2.14
N ARG A 146 1.97 -14.59 1.94
CA ARG A 146 2.71 -13.87 2.98
C ARG A 146 2.97 -12.46 2.49
N TRP A 147 2.28 -11.53 3.13
CA TRP A 147 2.34 -10.10 2.83
C TRP A 147 3.48 -9.40 3.57
N THR A 148 3.77 -8.17 3.17
CA THR A 148 4.73 -7.25 3.77
C THR A 148 4.06 -5.95 4.18
N PRO A 149 4.44 -5.32 5.30
CA PRO A 149 4.00 -3.95 5.59
C PRO A 149 4.23 -2.98 4.42
N GLY A 150 3.39 -1.94 4.36
CA GLY A 150 3.44 -0.87 3.34
C GLY A 150 2.15 -0.71 2.51
N SER A 151 1.77 0.56 2.31
CA SER A 151 0.73 1.01 1.38
C SER A 151 1.17 2.23 0.54
N ALA A 152 2.48 2.44 0.40
CA ALA A 152 3.07 3.66 -0.16
C ALA A 152 2.89 3.80 -1.68
N ALA A 153 2.64 2.69 -2.39
CA ALA A 153 2.23 2.74 -3.80
C ALA A 153 1.33 1.58 -4.18
N TYR A 154 0.14 1.88 -4.67
CA TYR A 154 -0.78 0.87 -5.19
C TYR A 154 -1.72 1.43 -6.26
N LEU A 155 -2.11 0.56 -7.17
CA LEU A 155 -3.19 0.79 -8.10
C LEU A 155 -4.51 0.31 -7.48
N VAL A 156 -5.59 1.07 -7.67
CA VAL A 156 -6.94 0.70 -7.25
C VAL A 156 -7.95 0.97 -8.36
N ASN A 157 -8.85 0.02 -8.61
CA ASN A 157 -9.94 0.21 -9.57
C ASN A 157 -11.13 0.94 -8.90
N ARG A 158 -12.03 1.50 -9.70
CA ARG A 158 -13.13 2.35 -9.20
C ARG A 158 -14.07 1.60 -8.24
N GLU A 159 -14.44 0.36 -8.57
CA GLU A 159 -15.32 -0.47 -7.75
C GLU A 159 -14.68 -0.75 -6.38
N ALA A 160 -13.41 -1.13 -6.38
CA ALA A 160 -12.62 -1.36 -5.19
C ALA A 160 -12.47 -0.10 -4.34
N ALA A 161 -12.23 1.05 -4.95
CA ALA A 161 -12.15 2.33 -4.23
C ALA A 161 -13.48 2.66 -3.55
N ALA A 162 -14.60 2.53 -4.25
CA ALA A 162 -15.93 2.76 -3.69
C ALA A 162 -16.25 1.78 -2.55
N PHE A 163 -15.89 0.51 -2.71
CA PHE A 163 -16.11 -0.53 -1.70
C PHE A 163 -15.21 -0.35 -0.45
N ALA A 164 -13.96 0.10 -0.64
CA ALA A 164 -13.03 0.33 0.46
C ALA A 164 -13.37 1.57 1.29
N LEU A 165 -13.93 2.62 0.68
CA LEU A 165 -14.08 3.92 1.30
C LEU A 165 -14.82 3.94 2.65
N PRO A 166 -15.95 3.22 2.84
CA PRO A 166 -16.63 3.18 4.15
C PRO A 166 -15.78 2.55 5.26
N HIS A 167 -14.84 1.66 4.90
CA HIS A 167 -13.94 1.03 5.86
C HIS A 167 -12.85 1.98 6.37
N PHE A 168 -12.67 3.13 5.71
CA PHE A 168 -11.66 4.12 6.08
C PHE A 168 -12.23 5.23 6.97
N ASP A 169 -13.56 5.34 7.08
CA ASP A 169 -14.23 6.32 7.96
C ASP A 169 -13.85 6.03 9.42
N ASN A 170 -14.01 4.79 9.86
CA ASN A 170 -13.57 4.31 11.18
C ASN A 170 -12.66 3.09 11.03
N PRO A 171 -11.34 3.29 10.83
CA PRO A 171 -10.45 2.19 10.50
C PRO A 171 -10.26 1.22 11.66
N ALA A 172 -10.48 -0.07 11.39
CA ALA A 172 -10.24 -1.13 12.36
C ALA A 172 -8.76 -1.56 12.45
N MET A 173 -7.95 -1.21 11.44
CA MET A 173 -6.57 -1.69 11.27
C MET A 173 -5.72 -0.63 10.54
N PRO A 174 -4.38 -0.70 10.62
CA PRO A 174 -3.51 0.13 9.81
C PRO A 174 -3.75 -0.10 8.31
N MET A 175 -3.50 0.94 7.50
CA MET A 175 -3.81 0.98 6.07
C MET A 175 -3.28 -0.24 5.29
N ASP A 176 -2.01 -0.58 5.50
CA ASP A 176 -1.35 -1.69 4.83
C ASP A 176 -1.98 -3.06 5.15
N THR A 177 -2.37 -3.25 6.41
CA THR A 177 -3.06 -4.45 6.88
C THR A 177 -4.47 -4.50 6.32
N LEU A 178 -5.15 -3.35 6.29
CA LEU A 178 -6.52 -3.22 5.83
C LEU A 178 -6.65 -3.55 4.34
N LEU A 179 -5.71 -3.12 3.49
CA LEU A 179 -5.72 -3.41 2.06
C LEU A 179 -5.04 -4.72 1.65
N PHE A 180 -3.97 -5.15 2.34
CA PHE A 180 -3.09 -6.20 1.82
C PHE A 180 -2.97 -7.45 2.70
N ASP A 181 -3.41 -7.43 3.97
CA ASP A 181 -3.38 -8.63 4.82
C ASP A 181 -4.66 -9.46 4.68
N HIS A 182 -4.72 -10.34 3.67
CA HIS A 182 -5.86 -11.25 3.47
C HIS A 182 -6.12 -12.22 4.64
N ARG A 183 -5.21 -12.35 5.62
CA ARG A 183 -5.48 -13.17 6.81
C ARG A 183 -6.29 -12.42 7.85
N ARG A 184 -6.10 -11.12 7.92
CA ARG A 184 -6.63 -10.27 9.00
C ARG A 184 -7.76 -9.39 8.52
N SER A 185 -7.63 -8.85 7.32
CA SER A 185 -8.61 -7.96 6.72
C SER A 185 -9.58 -8.74 5.84
N ARG A 186 -10.87 -8.63 6.15
CA ARG A 186 -11.93 -9.05 5.23
C ARG A 186 -11.86 -8.22 3.95
N LEU A 187 -11.68 -6.91 4.09
CA LEU A 187 -11.58 -6.01 2.94
C LEU A 187 -10.48 -6.48 1.97
N ALA A 188 -9.28 -6.79 2.44
CA ALA A 188 -8.19 -7.28 1.59
C ALA A 188 -8.55 -8.57 0.81
N ARG A 189 -9.39 -9.44 1.39
CA ARG A 189 -9.88 -10.66 0.71
C ARG A 189 -10.89 -10.34 -0.38
N GLU A 190 -11.84 -9.45 -0.10
CA GLU A 190 -12.87 -9.02 -1.05
C GLU A 190 -12.23 -8.23 -2.21
N LEU A 191 -11.26 -7.36 -1.89
CA LEU A 191 -10.49 -6.60 -2.89
C LEU A 191 -9.53 -7.46 -3.73
N ARG A 192 -9.36 -8.75 -3.38
CA ARG A 192 -8.46 -9.68 -4.07
C ARG A 192 -7.07 -9.08 -4.34
N ALA A 193 -6.47 -8.49 -3.30
CA ALA A 193 -5.23 -7.73 -3.47
C ALA A 193 -4.09 -8.58 -4.07
N LEU A 194 -3.42 -8.02 -5.08
CA LEU A 194 -2.27 -8.64 -5.78
C LEU A 194 -0.98 -7.85 -5.56
N GLN A 195 0.15 -8.47 -5.87
CA GLN A 195 1.49 -7.89 -5.79
C GLN A 195 2.17 -7.94 -7.15
N ILE A 196 2.70 -6.80 -7.62
CA ILE A 196 3.61 -6.74 -8.75
C ILE A 196 5.03 -7.12 -8.31
N VAL A 197 5.70 -7.96 -9.09
CA VAL A 197 7.09 -8.42 -8.86
C VAL A 197 7.86 -8.46 -10.19
N PRO A 198 9.03 -7.78 -10.30
CA PRO A 198 9.61 -6.82 -9.35
C PRO A 198 8.66 -5.65 -9.03
N GLY A 199 8.78 -5.02 -7.86
CA GLY A 199 8.01 -3.82 -7.52
C GLY A 199 8.47 -2.61 -8.33
N ALA A 200 7.53 -1.73 -8.70
CA ALA A 200 7.82 -0.50 -9.48
C ALA A 200 7.94 0.75 -8.60
N ALA A 201 7.73 0.62 -7.29
CA ALA A 201 8.05 1.64 -6.31
C ALA A 201 8.82 1.02 -5.14
N ARG A 202 9.70 1.79 -4.49
CA ARG A 202 10.32 1.44 -3.20
C ARG A 202 10.27 2.65 -2.28
N GLN A 203 10.16 2.45 -0.98
CA GLN A 203 10.24 3.57 -0.05
C GLN A 203 11.69 4.09 0.01
N THR A 204 11.88 5.40 0.18
CA THR A 204 13.21 5.97 0.39
C THR A 204 13.71 5.71 1.82
N GLU A 205 15.00 5.88 2.09
CA GLU A 205 15.55 5.74 3.45
C GLU A 205 14.93 6.76 4.43
N ASP A 206 14.51 7.93 3.94
CA ASP A 206 13.71 8.91 4.69
C ASP A 206 12.26 8.46 4.97
N GLY A 207 11.75 7.46 4.24
CA GLY A 207 10.49 6.80 4.52
C GLY A 207 10.59 5.82 5.71
N ASP A 208 11.77 5.26 5.97
CA ASP A 208 12.02 4.42 7.15
C ASP A 208 12.05 5.26 8.45
N THR A 209 12.42 6.55 8.36
CA THR A 209 12.16 7.58 9.37
C THR A 209 10.78 8.23 9.14
N SER A 210 9.76 7.39 8.93
CA SER A 210 8.36 7.79 8.85
C SER A 210 8.07 8.91 9.84
N ASP A 211 7.45 10.00 9.39
CA ASP A 211 7.01 11.11 10.25
C ASP A 211 6.04 10.66 11.37
N LEU A 212 5.53 9.43 11.27
CA LEU A 212 4.71 8.74 12.24
C LEU A 212 5.55 8.01 13.31
N ALA A 213 6.86 7.88 13.15
CA ALA A 213 7.75 7.13 14.05
C ALA A 213 7.71 7.65 15.49
N GLY A 214 7.58 8.97 15.66
CA GLY A 214 7.38 9.59 16.99
C GLY A 214 6.01 9.32 17.62
N TRP A 215 5.02 8.96 16.81
CA TRP A 215 3.65 8.61 17.22
C TRP A 215 3.43 7.11 17.38
N ARG A 216 4.41 6.29 16.99
CA ARG A 216 4.39 4.86 17.29
C ARG A 216 4.46 4.72 18.82
N PRO A 217 3.56 3.96 19.47
CA PRO A 217 3.62 3.77 20.91
C PRO A 217 5.01 3.28 21.32
N ARG A 218 5.66 3.97 22.26
CA ARG A 218 6.95 3.58 22.86
C ARG A 218 6.73 2.41 23.82
N GLY A 219 6.44 1.24 23.26
CA GLY A 219 6.14 0.02 23.99
C GLY A 219 5.90 -1.13 23.03
N PRO A 220 5.87 -2.40 23.51
CA PRO A 220 5.43 -3.50 22.67
C PRO A 220 4.06 -3.14 22.09
N ARG A 221 3.91 -3.18 20.75
CA ARG A 221 2.65 -2.89 20.01
C ARG A 221 1.47 -3.27 20.88
N HIS A 222 0.58 -2.30 21.17
CA HIS A 222 -0.58 -2.47 22.05
C HIS A 222 -1.10 -3.91 21.98
N THR A 223 -0.96 -4.59 23.11
CA THR A 223 -0.82 -6.06 23.19
C THR A 223 -2.13 -6.82 22.96
N LYS A 224 -3.19 -6.19 22.47
CA LYS A 224 -4.43 -6.89 22.06
C LYS A 224 -4.24 -7.62 20.72
N TRP A 225 -3.59 -6.99 19.74
CA TRP A 225 -3.33 -7.62 18.42
C TRP A 225 -2.11 -8.55 18.41
N GLY A 226 -1.23 -8.42 19.41
CA GLY A 226 -0.10 -9.31 19.65
C GLY A 226 -0.49 -10.67 20.25
N LYS A 227 -1.62 -10.73 20.96
CA LYS A 227 -2.06 -11.96 21.65
C LYS A 227 -2.74 -12.98 20.72
N HIS A 228 -3.37 -12.56 19.62
CA HIS A 228 -3.91 -13.49 18.61
C HIS A 228 -2.86 -14.04 17.63
N ASN A 229 -1.59 -13.64 17.75
CA ASN A 229 -0.55 -13.95 16.76
C ASN A 229 0.67 -14.69 17.31
N LYS A 230 0.51 -15.41 18.44
CA LYS A 230 1.38 -16.58 18.68
C LYS A 230 1.01 -17.65 17.66
N LYS A 231 1.54 -17.51 16.44
CA LYS A 231 1.76 -18.60 15.49
C LYS A 231 0.55 -19.52 15.35
N SER A 232 -0.54 -19.11 14.68
CA SER A 232 -1.58 -20.06 14.27
C SER A 232 -0.88 -21.25 13.59
N LEU A 233 -0.84 -22.38 14.31
CA LEU A 233 -0.15 -23.59 13.86
C LEU A 233 -0.72 -23.98 12.50
N LEU A 234 -2.04 -23.81 12.36
CA LEU A 234 -2.80 -23.98 11.13
C LEU A 234 -2.30 -23.09 9.99
N TYR A 235 -2.04 -21.80 10.23
CA TYR A 235 -1.50 -20.93 9.20
C TYR A 235 -0.08 -21.33 8.78
N ARG A 236 0.78 -21.68 9.75
CA ARG A 236 2.14 -22.17 9.45
C ARG A 236 2.10 -23.50 8.69
N ALA A 237 1.25 -24.43 9.12
CA ALA A 237 1.00 -25.70 8.46
C ALA A 237 0.48 -25.49 7.03
N ARG A 238 -0.45 -24.54 6.82
CA ARG A 238 -0.92 -24.14 5.49
C ARG A 238 0.23 -23.62 4.62
N LEU A 239 1.05 -22.69 5.12
CA LEU A 239 2.18 -22.18 4.34
C LEU A 239 3.19 -23.29 3.99
N ILE A 240 3.44 -24.23 4.91
CA ILE A 240 4.29 -25.40 4.65
C ILE A 240 3.65 -26.29 3.58
N ALA A 241 2.36 -26.64 3.72
CA ALA A 241 1.63 -27.46 2.77
C ALA A 241 1.59 -26.83 1.37
N LEU A 242 1.33 -25.53 1.25
CA LEU A 242 1.34 -24.81 -0.02
C LEU A 242 2.72 -24.87 -0.71
N ARG A 243 3.81 -24.85 0.08
CA ARG A 243 5.17 -25.00 -0.46
C ARG A 243 5.46 -26.45 -0.85
N CYS A 244 5.12 -27.42 -0.01
CA CYS A 244 5.37 -28.84 -0.29
C CYS A 244 4.56 -29.33 -1.50
N THR A 245 3.40 -28.75 -1.77
CA THR A 245 2.57 -29.05 -2.96
C THR A 245 3.01 -28.29 -4.22
N GLY A 246 4.04 -27.45 -4.15
CA GLY A 246 4.52 -26.65 -5.29
C GLY A 246 3.57 -25.54 -5.75
N LYS A 247 2.44 -25.33 -5.06
CA LYS A 247 1.41 -24.34 -5.41
C LYS A 247 1.90 -22.90 -5.28
N VAL A 248 2.87 -22.64 -4.41
CA VAL A 248 3.46 -21.32 -4.21
C VAL A 248 4.97 -21.39 -4.28
N LYS A 249 5.59 -20.36 -4.86
CA LYS A 249 7.05 -20.18 -4.90
C LYS A 249 7.48 -19.19 -3.84
N LYS A 250 8.63 -19.46 -3.23
CA LYS A 250 9.26 -18.58 -2.26
C LYS A 250 10.08 -17.54 -3.02
N GLN A 251 9.72 -16.27 -2.88
CA GLN A 251 10.37 -15.15 -3.56
C GLN A 251 10.99 -14.22 -2.51
N ARG A 252 12.23 -13.74 -2.75
CA ARG A 252 12.84 -12.73 -1.87
C ARG A 252 12.01 -11.45 -1.94
N GLN A 253 11.78 -10.83 -0.78
CA GLN A 253 11.20 -9.49 -0.71
C GLN A 253 12.23 -8.45 -1.13
N GLY A 254 11.79 -7.26 -1.52
CA GLY A 254 12.69 -6.19 -1.96
C GLY A 254 13.28 -6.41 -3.36
N VAL A 255 12.69 -7.27 -4.19
CA VAL A 255 13.03 -7.29 -5.63
C VAL A 255 12.41 -6.05 -6.25
N TYR A 256 13.18 -4.97 -6.22
CA TYR A 256 12.93 -3.74 -6.93
C TYR A 256 13.50 -3.84 -8.34
N TYR A 257 13.00 -3.00 -9.23
CA TYR A 257 13.61 -2.80 -10.53
C TYR A 257 15.11 -2.51 -10.38
N ARG A 258 15.92 -3.22 -11.15
CA ARG A 258 17.30 -2.83 -11.41
C ARG A 258 17.38 -2.54 -12.90
N PRO A 259 17.82 -1.36 -13.33
CA PRO A 259 18.17 -1.18 -14.73
C PRO A 259 19.20 -2.26 -15.10
N ALA A 260 19.05 -2.84 -16.29
CA ALA A 260 20.10 -3.70 -16.82
C ALA A 260 21.42 -2.90 -16.85
N PRO A 261 22.56 -3.52 -16.50
CA PRO A 261 23.86 -2.86 -16.51
C PRO A 261 24.23 -2.35 -17.90
#